data_AF-A0A7W1QNS3-F1
#
_entry.id   AF-A0A7W1QNS3-F1
#
_cell.length_a   1.000
_cell.length_b   1.000
_cell.length_c   1.000
_cell.angle_alpha   90.00
_cell.angle_beta   90.00
_cell.angle_gamma   90.00
#
_symmetry.space_group_name_H-M   'P 1'
#
loop_
_entity.id
_entity.type
_entity.pdbx_description
1 polymer ?
#
loop_
_entity_poly.entity_id
_entity_poly.type
_entity_poly.pdbx_seq_one_letter_code
_entity_poly.pdbx_strand_id
1 'polypeptide(L)'
;MAMDGRMSMVTKLCEESFRVFFVVGTLLGVIAVSLWPLYYAGWIAFYPGRAHARLMIEGFMAPFIIGFLGTAGPRITSTPHFSASEIFALLTLTLLAAGLHFGGAARAGDVTFVILMLMVASALGKRFRAREDWPPANFALVALGILNALIGATFLAAFENAAYSVPYRVGAMLLEQGFILFPILGVAPFLLPRLLDVPRSDELRKVAPCRPGRCHGQPSLPPSVLRSTARSSWKRAA
;
A
#
# COMPACT_ATOMS: atom_id res chain seq x y z
N MET A 1 14.86 2.96 -33.92
CA MET A 1 14.75 4.16 -33.06
C MET A 1 13.46 4.22 -32.20
N ALA A 2 12.60 3.19 -32.18
CA ALA A 2 11.36 3.15 -31.36
C ALA A 2 11.43 2.22 -30.12
N MET A 3 12.62 1.66 -29.82
CA MET A 3 12.86 0.83 -28.63
C MET A 3 13.29 1.66 -27.41
N ASP A 4 13.84 2.86 -27.63
CA ASP A 4 14.40 3.72 -26.58
C ASP A 4 13.30 4.36 -25.70
N GLY A 5 12.21 4.83 -26.31
CA GLY A 5 11.09 5.42 -25.58
C GLY A 5 10.26 4.43 -24.73
N ARG A 6 10.21 3.14 -25.11
CA ARG A 6 9.47 2.11 -24.34
C ARG A 6 10.23 1.66 -23.10
N MET A 7 11.55 1.53 -23.20
CA MET A 7 12.41 1.24 -22.03
C MET A 7 12.32 2.37 -21.00
N SER A 8 12.22 3.63 -21.43
CA SER A 8 11.98 4.78 -20.53
C SER A 8 10.66 4.66 -19.74
N MET A 9 9.57 4.26 -20.39
CA MET A 9 8.25 4.21 -19.76
C MET A 9 8.13 3.06 -18.75
N VAL A 10 8.64 1.88 -19.09
CA VAL A 10 8.59 0.71 -18.19
C VAL A 10 9.40 0.97 -16.93
N THR A 11 10.59 1.55 -17.05
CA THR A 11 11.41 1.92 -15.89
C THR A 11 10.70 2.91 -14.98
N LYS A 12 10.03 3.92 -15.55
CA LYS A 12 9.22 4.87 -14.77
C LYS A 12 8.07 4.20 -14.04
N LEU A 13 7.39 3.23 -14.64
CA LEU A 13 6.32 2.47 -13.98
C LEU A 13 6.85 1.59 -12.84
N CYS A 14 8.07 1.08 -12.96
CA CYS A 14 8.74 0.34 -11.90
C CYS A 14 9.11 1.26 -10.72
N GLU A 15 9.64 2.45 -11.00
CA GLU A 15 10.02 3.46 -10.00
C GLU A 15 8.83 4.13 -9.33
N GLU A 16 7.73 4.28 -10.07
CA GLU A 16 6.51 5.00 -9.70
C GLU A 16 5.28 4.10 -9.92
N SER A 17 5.28 2.94 -9.28
CA SER A 17 4.21 1.95 -9.40
C SER A 17 2.83 2.49 -9.07
N PHE A 18 2.74 3.53 -8.22
CA PHE A 18 1.47 4.20 -7.92
C PHE A 18 0.76 4.69 -9.19
N ARG A 19 1.48 5.09 -10.25
CA ARG A 19 0.87 5.60 -11.49
C ARG A 19 -0.09 4.61 -12.14
N VAL A 20 0.30 3.35 -12.19
CA VAL A 20 -0.55 2.31 -12.80
C VAL A 20 -1.61 1.83 -11.81
N PHE A 21 -1.21 1.54 -10.57
CA PHE A 21 -2.13 0.95 -9.61
C PHE A 21 -3.21 1.93 -9.12
N PHE A 22 -2.93 3.23 -9.03
CA PHE A 22 -3.96 4.20 -8.64
C PHE A 22 -5.01 4.36 -9.73
N VAL A 23 -4.60 4.43 -11.00
CA VAL A 23 -5.54 4.51 -12.13
C VAL A 23 -6.42 3.25 -12.16
N VAL A 24 -5.80 2.07 -12.07
CA VAL A 24 -6.53 0.80 -12.04
C VAL A 24 -7.48 0.73 -10.83
N GLY A 25 -6.99 1.08 -9.64
CA GLY A 25 -7.81 1.13 -8.43
C GLY A 25 -9.00 2.06 -8.59
N THR A 26 -8.79 3.29 -9.10
CA THR A 26 -9.88 4.25 -9.35
C THR A 26 -10.91 3.70 -10.32
N LEU A 27 -10.49 3.10 -11.43
CA LEU A 27 -11.42 2.47 -12.39
C LEU A 27 -12.22 1.34 -11.74
N LEU A 28 -11.58 0.47 -10.96
CA LEU A 28 -12.25 -0.60 -10.23
C LEU A 28 -13.18 -0.07 -9.15
N GLY A 29 -12.86 1.04 -8.49
CA GLY A 29 -13.73 1.73 -7.54
C GLY A 29 -14.98 2.31 -8.20
N VAL A 30 -14.83 2.93 -9.38
CA VAL A 30 -15.97 3.38 -10.19
C VAL A 30 -16.86 2.20 -10.57
N ILE A 31 -16.29 1.08 -11.01
CA ILE A 31 -17.03 -0.15 -11.33
C ILE A 31 -17.76 -0.66 -10.07
N ALA A 32 -17.08 -0.73 -8.93
CA ALA A 32 -17.64 -1.22 -7.67
C ALA A 32 -18.88 -0.43 -7.23
N VAL A 33 -18.82 0.90 -7.27
CA VAL A 33 -19.95 1.78 -6.92
C VAL A 33 -21.06 1.69 -7.96
N SER A 34 -20.71 1.58 -9.24
CA SER A 34 -21.67 1.48 -10.35
C SER A 34 -22.52 0.21 -10.32
N LEU A 35 -22.10 -0.84 -9.59
CA LEU A 35 -22.92 -2.05 -9.42
C LEU A 35 -24.32 -1.75 -8.86
N TRP A 36 -24.46 -0.76 -7.98
CA TRP A 36 -25.76 -0.41 -7.40
C TRP A 36 -26.72 0.22 -8.42
N PRO A 37 -26.35 1.30 -9.15
CA PRO A 37 -27.15 1.79 -10.26
C PRO A 37 -27.48 0.72 -11.30
N LEU A 38 -26.51 -0.13 -11.66
CA LEU A 38 -26.71 -1.21 -12.62
C LEU A 38 -27.75 -2.23 -12.14
N TYR A 39 -27.74 -2.56 -10.85
CA TYR A 39 -28.73 -3.47 -10.25
C TYR A 39 -30.13 -2.86 -10.26
N TYR A 40 -30.27 -1.61 -9.81
CA TYR A 40 -31.58 -0.93 -9.79
C TYR A 40 -32.12 -0.60 -11.20
N ALA A 41 -31.24 -0.43 -12.18
CA ALA A 41 -31.61 -0.30 -13.59
C ALA A 41 -31.95 -1.64 -14.26
N GLY A 42 -31.79 -2.77 -13.56
CA GLY A 42 -32.05 -4.11 -14.09
C GLY A 42 -31.01 -4.64 -15.07
N TRP A 43 -29.83 -4.00 -15.18
CA TRP A 43 -28.76 -4.43 -16.10
C TRP A 43 -27.93 -5.59 -15.55
N ILE A 44 -27.96 -5.81 -14.23
CA ILE A 44 -27.39 -7.00 -13.59
C ILE A 44 -28.46 -7.69 -12.75
N ALA A 45 -28.52 -9.02 -12.85
CA ALA A 45 -29.56 -9.82 -12.18
C ALA A 45 -29.19 -10.24 -10.75
N PHE A 46 -27.89 -10.21 -10.41
CA PHE A 46 -27.41 -10.64 -9.09
C PHE A 46 -27.39 -9.47 -8.11
N TYR A 47 -27.66 -9.78 -6.82
CA TYR A 47 -27.54 -8.78 -5.76
C TYR A 47 -26.07 -8.38 -5.53
N PRO A 48 -25.71 -7.09 -5.66
CA PRO A 48 -24.31 -6.70 -5.76
C PRO A 48 -23.57 -6.63 -4.43
N GLY A 49 -24.23 -6.78 -3.28
CA GLY A 49 -23.63 -6.45 -1.97
C GLY A 49 -22.27 -7.07 -1.71
N ARG A 50 -22.09 -8.37 -2.01
CA ARG A 50 -20.80 -9.06 -1.83
C ARG A 50 -19.76 -8.58 -2.85
N ALA A 51 -20.11 -8.53 -4.13
CA ALA A 51 -19.22 -8.10 -5.20
C ALA A 51 -18.76 -6.64 -5.01
N HIS A 52 -19.67 -5.77 -4.59
CA HIS A 52 -19.40 -4.38 -4.22
C HIS A 52 -18.38 -4.29 -3.09
N ALA A 53 -18.61 -4.96 -1.96
CA ALA A 53 -17.69 -4.92 -0.82
C ALA A 53 -16.29 -5.42 -1.20
N ARG A 54 -16.19 -6.51 -1.95
CA ARG A 54 -14.91 -7.06 -2.42
C ARG A 54 -14.20 -6.14 -3.40
N LEU A 55 -14.91 -5.59 -4.39
CA LEU A 55 -14.32 -4.66 -5.33
C LEU A 55 -13.88 -3.35 -4.66
N MET A 56 -14.60 -2.86 -3.63
CA MET A 56 -14.18 -1.68 -2.87
C MET A 56 -12.86 -1.91 -2.11
N ILE A 57 -12.67 -3.09 -1.52
CA ILE A 57 -11.49 -3.37 -0.70
C ILE A 57 -10.34 -3.94 -1.54
N GLU A 58 -10.57 -5.04 -2.25
CA GLU A 58 -9.53 -5.76 -3.00
C GLU A 58 -9.28 -5.14 -4.38
N GLY A 59 -10.32 -4.60 -5.02
CA GLY A 59 -10.22 -3.99 -6.35
C GLY A 59 -9.80 -2.51 -6.32
N PHE A 60 -10.31 -1.73 -5.37
CA PHE A 60 -10.06 -0.30 -5.29
C PHE A 60 -8.95 0.04 -4.29
N MET A 61 -9.11 -0.30 -3.01
CA MET A 61 -8.15 0.10 -1.99
C MET A 61 -6.82 -0.65 -2.06
N ALA A 62 -6.83 -1.96 -2.36
CA ALA A 62 -5.59 -2.74 -2.39
C ALA A 62 -4.60 -2.25 -3.45
N PRO A 63 -4.99 -1.90 -4.70
CA PRO A 63 -4.08 -1.27 -5.65
C PRO A 63 -3.45 0.03 -5.14
N PHE A 64 -4.20 0.87 -4.42
CA PHE A 64 -3.61 2.07 -3.80
C PHE A 64 -2.52 1.70 -2.79
N ILE A 65 -2.77 0.71 -1.93
CA ILE A 65 -1.77 0.24 -0.97
C ILE A 65 -0.55 -0.35 -1.70
N ILE A 66 -0.76 -1.21 -2.71
CA ILE A 66 0.31 -1.83 -3.50
C ILE A 66 1.14 -0.78 -4.24
N GLY A 67 0.49 0.16 -4.92
CA GLY A 67 1.14 1.24 -5.65
C GLY A 67 1.94 2.17 -4.73
N PHE A 68 1.35 2.53 -3.58
CA PHE A 68 2.05 3.32 -2.59
C PHE A 68 3.28 2.59 -2.04
N LEU A 69 3.14 1.33 -1.60
CA LEU A 69 4.24 0.57 -1.03
C LEU A 69 5.32 0.22 -2.06
N GLY A 70 4.95 -0.07 -3.30
CA GLY A 70 5.90 -0.33 -4.38
C GLY A 70 6.73 0.90 -4.77
N THR A 71 6.22 2.11 -4.52
CA THR A 71 6.97 3.36 -4.75
C THR A 71 7.73 3.80 -3.50
N ALA A 72 7.04 3.91 -2.37
CA ALA A 72 7.60 4.45 -1.13
C ALA A 72 8.52 3.45 -0.43
N GLY A 73 8.21 2.15 -0.47
CA GLY A 73 8.98 1.11 0.21
C GLY A 73 10.45 1.07 -0.23
N PRO A 74 10.75 0.92 -1.54
CA PRO A 74 12.12 0.96 -2.04
C PRO A 74 12.86 2.25 -1.69
N ARG A 75 12.19 3.41 -1.79
CA ARG A 75 12.77 4.72 -1.45
C ARG A 75 13.10 4.87 0.03
N ILE A 76 12.29 4.30 0.92
CA ILE A 76 12.50 4.38 2.38
C ILE A 76 13.58 3.41 2.85
N THR A 77 13.72 2.27 2.18
CA THR A 77 14.66 1.20 2.55
C THR A 77 15.96 1.24 1.76
N SER A 78 16.10 2.20 0.84
CA SER A 78 17.22 2.33 -0.10
C SER A 78 17.47 1.03 -0.87
N THR A 79 16.39 0.39 -1.36
CA THR A 79 16.44 -0.88 -2.08
C THR A 79 15.96 -0.75 -3.53
N PRO A 80 16.25 -1.74 -4.40
CA PRO A 80 15.78 -1.71 -5.78
C PRO A 80 14.24 -1.63 -5.89
N HIS A 81 13.76 -0.87 -6.86
CA HIS A 81 12.34 -0.77 -7.22
C HIS A 81 11.75 -2.12 -7.68
N PHE A 82 10.43 -2.17 -7.86
CA PHE A 82 9.77 -3.36 -8.40
C PHE A 82 10.26 -3.65 -9.82
N SER A 83 10.47 -4.92 -10.16
CA SER A 83 10.76 -5.29 -11.54
C SER A 83 9.51 -5.16 -12.40
N ALA A 84 9.69 -5.04 -13.72
CA ALA A 84 8.56 -5.02 -14.66
C ALA A 84 7.70 -6.29 -14.56
N SER A 85 8.34 -7.45 -14.30
CA SER A 85 7.63 -8.72 -14.11
C SER A 85 6.83 -8.75 -12.81
N GLU A 86 7.36 -8.19 -11.72
CA GLU A 86 6.59 -8.03 -10.47
C GLU A 86 5.37 -7.14 -10.69
N ILE A 87 5.53 -5.98 -11.34
CA ILE A 87 4.42 -5.08 -11.64
C ILE A 87 3.35 -5.77 -12.50
N PHE A 88 3.77 -6.45 -13.58
CA PHE A 88 2.83 -7.12 -14.48
C PHE A 88 2.07 -8.25 -13.77
N ALA A 89 2.76 -9.06 -12.98
CA ALA A 89 2.14 -10.16 -12.23
C ALA A 89 1.14 -9.64 -11.18
N LEU A 90 1.54 -8.61 -10.42
CA LEU A 90 0.66 -7.97 -9.43
C LEU A 90 -0.58 -7.37 -10.11
N LEU A 91 -0.39 -6.64 -11.21
CA LEU A 91 -1.50 -6.06 -11.97
C LEU A 91 -2.45 -7.13 -12.52
N THR A 92 -1.90 -8.22 -13.06
CA THR A 92 -2.69 -9.34 -13.57
C THR A 92 -3.53 -9.98 -12.47
N LEU A 93 -2.92 -10.24 -11.31
CA LEU A 93 -3.63 -10.82 -10.17
C LEU A 93 -4.69 -9.87 -9.60
N THR A 94 -4.44 -8.56 -9.57
CA THR A 94 -5.45 -7.54 -9.21
C THR A 94 -6.65 -7.59 -10.14
N LEU A 95 -6.42 -7.53 -11.46
CA LEU A 95 -7.51 -7.53 -12.44
C LEU A 95 -8.27 -8.86 -12.46
N LEU A 96 -7.55 -9.97 -12.28
CA LEU A 96 -8.15 -11.31 -12.19
C LEU A 96 -9.04 -11.43 -10.94
N ALA A 97 -8.56 -11.05 -9.76
CA ALA A 97 -9.35 -11.07 -8.53
C ALA A 97 -10.62 -10.21 -8.67
N ALA A 98 -10.47 -8.99 -9.19
CA ALA A 98 -11.60 -8.09 -9.44
C ALA A 98 -12.61 -8.67 -10.44
N GLY A 99 -12.13 -9.25 -11.55
CA GLY A 99 -12.98 -9.91 -12.54
C GLY A 99 -13.75 -11.10 -11.97
N LEU A 100 -13.11 -11.92 -11.12
CA LEU A 100 -13.75 -13.04 -10.44
C LEU A 100 -14.84 -12.58 -9.47
N HIS A 101 -14.59 -11.53 -8.69
CA HIS A 101 -15.59 -10.93 -7.81
C HIS A 101 -16.78 -10.34 -8.57
N PHE A 102 -16.50 -9.64 -9.67
CA PHE A 102 -17.55 -9.12 -10.56
C PHE A 102 -18.38 -10.26 -11.17
N GLY A 103 -17.75 -11.37 -11.55
CA GLY A 103 -18.40 -12.56 -12.10
C GLY A 103 -19.11 -13.44 -11.06
N GLY A 104 -19.11 -13.07 -9.78
CA GLY A 104 -19.76 -13.83 -8.70
C GLY A 104 -18.95 -15.02 -8.17
N ALA A 105 -17.74 -15.26 -8.66
CA ALA A 105 -16.85 -16.33 -8.22
C ALA A 105 -16.06 -15.92 -6.97
N ALA A 106 -16.75 -15.58 -5.87
CA ALA A 106 -16.16 -14.89 -4.73
C ALA A 106 -15.01 -15.67 -4.07
N ARG A 107 -15.13 -16.98 -3.83
CA ARG A 107 -14.01 -17.78 -3.32
C ARG A 107 -12.79 -17.76 -4.22
N ALA A 108 -12.97 -17.86 -5.54
CA ALA A 108 -11.84 -17.80 -6.47
C ALA A 108 -11.20 -16.41 -6.44
N GLY A 109 -12.00 -15.35 -6.33
CA GLY A 109 -11.52 -13.98 -6.12
C GLY A 109 -10.69 -13.83 -4.85
N ASP A 110 -11.23 -14.28 -3.70
CA ASP A 110 -10.57 -14.24 -2.40
C ASP A 110 -9.24 -15.04 -2.41
N VAL A 111 -9.21 -16.23 -3.02
CA VAL A 111 -7.98 -17.04 -3.18
C VAL A 111 -6.96 -16.32 -4.06
N THR A 112 -7.39 -15.74 -5.17
CA THR A 112 -6.51 -14.96 -6.07
C THR A 112 -5.93 -13.75 -5.33
N PHE A 113 -6.73 -13.09 -4.49
CA PHE A 113 -6.28 -11.98 -3.67
C PHE A 113 -5.28 -12.42 -2.58
N VAL A 114 -5.46 -13.59 -1.96
CA VAL A 114 -4.44 -14.16 -1.04
C VAL A 114 -3.11 -14.35 -1.78
N ILE A 115 -3.14 -14.91 -2.99
CA ILE A 115 -1.93 -15.09 -3.82
C ILE A 115 -1.29 -13.73 -4.14
N LEU A 116 -2.09 -12.73 -4.50
CA LEU A 116 -1.62 -11.35 -4.70
C LEU A 116 -0.92 -10.82 -3.44
N MET A 117 -1.53 -10.94 -2.27
CA MET A 117 -0.97 -10.45 -1.00
C MET A 117 0.30 -11.21 -0.58
N LEU A 118 0.38 -12.52 -0.84
CA LEU A 118 1.60 -13.30 -0.62
C LEU A 118 2.74 -12.83 -1.53
N MET A 119 2.42 -12.48 -2.78
CA MET A 119 3.40 -11.94 -3.72
C MET A 119 3.89 -10.57 -3.28
N VAL A 120 2.98 -9.67 -2.85
CA VAL A 120 3.33 -8.36 -2.28
C VAL A 120 4.20 -8.52 -1.04
N ALA A 121 3.79 -9.37 -0.09
CA ALA A 121 4.54 -9.63 1.14
C ALA A 121 5.94 -10.20 0.85
N SER A 122 6.05 -11.08 -0.14
CA SER A 122 7.33 -11.64 -0.57
C SER A 122 8.23 -10.59 -1.22
N ALA A 123 7.69 -9.77 -2.13
CA ALA A 123 8.41 -8.71 -2.82
C ALA A 123 8.92 -7.64 -1.82
N LEU A 124 8.09 -7.25 -0.86
CA LEU A 124 8.47 -6.33 0.20
C LEU A 124 9.43 -6.99 1.20
N GLY A 125 9.22 -8.25 1.57
CA GLY A 125 10.09 -8.99 2.49
C GLY A 125 11.51 -9.18 1.96
N LYS A 126 11.67 -9.47 0.66
CA LYS A 126 12.99 -9.53 0.00
C LYS A 126 13.73 -8.20 0.14
N ARG A 127 13.04 -7.09 -0.15
CA ARG A 127 13.59 -5.72 -0.05
C ARG A 127 13.88 -5.34 1.38
N PHE A 128 12.97 -5.65 2.30
CA PHE A 128 13.20 -5.41 3.71
C PHE A 128 14.47 -6.14 4.17
N ARG A 129 14.72 -7.39 3.80
CA ARG A 129 15.97 -8.09 4.18
C ARG A 129 17.23 -7.45 3.60
N ALA A 130 17.15 -6.89 2.40
CA ALA A 130 18.24 -6.20 1.72
C ALA A 130 18.36 -4.71 2.07
N ARG A 131 17.59 -4.22 3.05
CA ARG A 131 17.52 -2.79 3.40
C ARG A 131 18.86 -2.29 3.92
N GLU A 132 19.22 -1.09 3.48
CA GLU A 132 20.32 -0.32 4.07
C GLU A 132 19.76 0.61 5.16
N ASP A 133 18.56 1.15 4.93
CA ASP A 133 17.85 2.03 5.85
C ASP A 133 16.64 1.34 6.51
N TRP A 134 16.38 1.72 7.76
CA TRP A 134 15.25 1.19 8.51
C TRP A 134 14.00 2.04 8.30
N PRO A 135 12.84 1.43 8.00
CA PRO A 135 11.60 2.17 7.90
C PRO A 135 11.19 2.74 9.27
N PRO A 136 10.43 3.84 9.30
CA PRO A 136 9.90 4.41 10.54
C PRO A 136 9.14 3.38 11.37
N ALA A 137 9.17 3.48 12.70
CA ALA A 137 8.56 2.49 13.60
C ALA A 137 7.08 2.20 13.28
N ASN A 138 6.32 3.22 12.87
CA ASN A 138 4.91 3.10 12.51
C ASN A 138 4.66 2.19 11.29
N PHE A 139 5.67 1.90 10.45
CA PHE A 139 5.55 0.96 9.34
C PHE A 139 5.29 -0.48 9.80
N ALA A 140 5.50 -0.81 11.08
CA ALA A 140 5.05 -2.08 11.64
C ALA A 140 3.53 -2.27 11.46
N LEU A 141 2.74 -1.19 11.51
CA LEU A 141 1.29 -1.24 11.26
C LEU A 141 0.99 -1.64 9.81
N VAL A 142 1.80 -1.21 8.84
CA VAL A 142 1.62 -1.64 7.43
C VAL A 142 1.74 -3.16 7.32
N ALA A 143 2.72 -3.76 8.00
CA ALA A 143 2.89 -5.21 8.02
C ALA A 143 1.69 -5.92 8.68
N LEU A 144 1.14 -5.34 9.76
CA LEU A 144 -0.11 -5.83 10.35
C LEU A 144 -1.29 -5.71 9.37
N GLY A 145 -1.39 -4.65 8.59
CA GLY A 145 -2.38 -4.52 7.53
C GLY A 145 -2.31 -5.65 6.50
N ILE A 146 -1.11 -5.97 6.02
CA ILE A 146 -0.88 -7.10 5.09
C ILE A 146 -1.28 -8.43 5.75
N LEU A 147 -0.96 -8.63 7.03
CA LEU A 147 -1.35 -9.83 7.77
C LEU A 147 -2.87 -9.95 7.89
N ASN A 148 -3.56 -8.83 8.16
CA ASN A 148 -5.02 -8.78 8.20
C ASN A 148 -5.64 -9.14 6.84
N ALA A 149 -5.06 -8.67 5.73
CA ALA A 149 -5.50 -9.03 4.39
C ALA A 149 -5.39 -10.53 4.13
N LEU A 150 -4.24 -11.12 4.47
CA LEU A 150 -3.98 -12.55 4.27
C LEU A 150 -4.94 -13.43 5.08
N ILE A 151 -5.06 -13.16 6.39
CA ILE A 151 -5.94 -13.95 7.27
C ILE A 151 -7.40 -13.72 6.88
N GLY A 152 -7.79 -12.46 6.66
CA GLY A 152 -9.13 -12.07 6.32
C GLY A 152 -9.64 -12.73 5.04
N ALA A 153 -8.90 -12.57 3.94
CA ALA A 153 -9.27 -13.17 2.65
C ALA A 153 -9.22 -14.71 2.70
N THR A 154 -8.28 -15.31 3.45
CA THR A 154 -8.25 -16.77 3.64
C THR A 154 -9.51 -17.28 4.34
N PHE A 155 -9.96 -16.59 5.41
CA PHE A 155 -11.18 -16.97 6.12
C PHE A 155 -12.42 -16.80 5.24
N LEU A 156 -12.46 -15.72 4.46
CA LEU A 156 -13.57 -15.47 3.53
C LEU A 156 -13.65 -16.55 2.44
N ALA A 157 -12.52 -16.95 1.87
CA ALA A 157 -12.43 -18.06 0.92
C ALA A 157 -12.84 -19.40 1.55
N ALA A 158 -12.32 -19.72 2.74
CA ALA A 158 -12.53 -21.00 3.39
C ALA A 158 -13.97 -21.19 3.91
N PHE A 159 -14.60 -20.11 4.37
CA PHE A 159 -15.91 -20.14 5.01
C PHE A 159 -17.02 -19.50 4.17
N GLU A 160 -16.82 -19.33 2.86
CA GLU A 160 -17.81 -18.75 1.94
C GLU A 160 -19.17 -19.48 2.00
N ASN A 161 -19.15 -20.81 2.05
CA ASN A 161 -20.36 -21.65 2.16
C ASN A 161 -21.06 -21.53 3.52
N ALA A 162 -20.36 -21.04 4.54
CA ALA A 162 -20.86 -20.81 5.89
C ALA A 162 -20.93 -19.31 6.15
N ALA A 163 -21.50 -18.56 5.19
CA ALA A 163 -21.71 -17.13 5.32
C ALA A 163 -22.40 -16.81 6.66
N TYR A 164 -21.96 -15.74 7.31
CA TYR A 164 -22.38 -15.32 8.67
C TYR A 164 -21.86 -16.18 9.84
N SER A 165 -21.13 -17.26 9.60
CA SER A 165 -20.38 -17.93 10.68
C SER A 165 -19.40 -16.96 11.35
N VAL A 166 -19.04 -17.25 12.61
CA VAL A 166 -18.03 -16.48 13.34
C VAL A 166 -16.73 -16.32 12.53
N PRO A 167 -16.11 -17.38 11.97
CA PRO A 167 -14.88 -17.20 11.19
C PRO A 167 -15.09 -16.35 9.93
N TYR A 168 -16.23 -16.46 9.24
CA TYR A 168 -16.54 -15.59 8.10
C TYR A 168 -16.60 -14.11 8.52
N ARG A 169 -17.28 -13.80 9.63
CA ARG A 169 -17.39 -12.40 10.14
C ARG A 169 -16.06 -11.84 10.61
N VAL A 170 -15.25 -12.66 11.29
CA VAL A 170 -13.89 -12.28 11.68
C VAL A 170 -13.06 -12.00 10.42
N GLY A 171 -13.15 -12.86 9.41
CA GLY A 171 -12.47 -12.67 8.12
C GLY A 171 -12.85 -11.35 7.45
N ALA A 172 -14.16 -11.05 7.41
CA ALA A 172 -14.67 -9.78 6.90
C ALA A 172 -14.13 -8.58 7.67
N MET A 173 -14.13 -8.59 9.01
CA MET A 173 -13.61 -7.49 9.82
C MET A 173 -12.10 -7.27 9.60
N LEU A 174 -11.31 -8.34 9.54
CA LEU A 174 -9.88 -8.24 9.30
C LEU A 174 -9.61 -7.63 7.91
N LEU A 175 -10.29 -8.12 6.88
CA LEU A 175 -10.09 -7.65 5.50
C LEU A 175 -10.66 -6.25 5.25
N GLU A 176 -11.87 -5.96 5.72
CA GLU A 176 -12.57 -4.71 5.37
C GLU A 176 -12.15 -3.54 6.27
N GLN A 177 -11.79 -3.81 7.53
CA GLN A 177 -11.37 -2.78 8.48
C GLN A 177 -9.86 -2.81 8.70
N GLY A 178 -9.33 -3.96 9.14
CA GLY A 178 -7.93 -4.07 9.56
C GLY A 178 -6.94 -3.78 8.44
N PHE A 179 -7.12 -4.40 7.27
CA PHE A 179 -6.25 -4.23 6.11
C PHE A 179 -6.13 -2.78 5.66
N ILE A 180 -7.19 -1.98 5.75
CA ILE A 180 -7.18 -0.58 5.30
C ILE A 180 -6.71 0.35 6.41
N LEU A 181 -7.21 0.14 7.63
CA LEU A 181 -6.94 1.01 8.77
C LEU A 181 -5.45 1.02 9.14
N PHE A 182 -4.83 -0.15 9.24
CA PHE A 182 -3.45 -0.23 9.73
C PHE A 182 -2.42 0.44 8.80
N PRO A 183 -2.46 0.25 7.47
CA PRO A 183 -1.58 0.99 6.57
C PRO A 183 -1.81 2.51 6.62
N ILE A 184 -3.07 2.97 6.72
CA ILE A 184 -3.36 4.40 6.86
C ILE A 184 -2.72 4.95 8.13
N LEU A 185 -2.91 4.29 9.28
CA LEU A 185 -2.31 4.71 10.55
C LEU A 185 -0.78 4.60 10.55
N GLY A 186 -0.21 3.63 9.83
CA GLY A 186 1.23 3.45 9.72
C GLY A 186 1.91 4.53 8.87
N VAL A 187 1.24 4.94 7.79
CA VAL A 187 1.79 5.86 6.78
C VAL A 187 1.44 7.32 7.06
N ALA A 188 0.26 7.62 7.60
CA ALA A 188 -0.21 8.99 7.80
C ALA A 188 0.74 9.85 8.66
N PRO A 189 1.28 9.38 9.80
CA PRO A 189 2.23 10.17 10.60
C PRO A 189 3.53 10.50 9.86
N PHE A 190 3.88 9.73 8.82
CA PHE A 190 5.06 9.96 8.00
C PHE A 190 4.80 10.95 6.86
N LEU A 191 3.62 10.91 6.25
CA LEU A 191 3.24 11.79 5.14
C LEU A 191 2.74 13.16 5.61
N LEU A 192 1.95 13.21 6.69
CA LEU A 192 1.25 14.44 7.09
C LEU A 192 2.18 15.59 7.47
N PRO A 193 3.26 15.40 8.28
CA PRO A 193 4.19 16.48 8.59
C PRO A 193 4.90 17.03 7.34
N ARG A 194 5.17 16.17 6.35
CA ARG A 194 5.79 16.60 5.09
C ARG A 194 4.83 17.40 4.21
N LEU A 195 3.55 17.06 4.23
CA LEU A 195 2.53 17.80 3.49
C LEU A 195 2.29 19.18 4.11
N LEU A 196 2.40 19.29 5.43
CA LEU A 196 2.16 20.53 6.18
C LEU A 196 3.44 21.36 6.41
N ASP A 197 4.59 20.89 5.95
CA ASP A 197 5.92 21.48 6.20
C ASP A 197 6.22 21.70 7.69
N VAL A 198 5.78 20.76 8.54
CA VAL A 198 5.99 20.79 10.01
C VAL A 198 7.09 19.79 10.39
N PRO A 199 8.01 20.15 11.34
CA PRO A 199 9.06 19.23 11.81
C PRO A 199 8.50 17.94 12.42
N ARG A 200 9.19 16.81 12.22
CA ARG A 200 8.76 15.53 12.82
C ARG A 200 9.05 15.46 14.31
N SER A 201 8.22 14.73 15.07
CA SER A 201 8.45 14.43 16.49
C SER A 201 9.85 13.85 16.76
N ASP A 202 10.34 13.00 15.85
CA ASP A 202 11.63 12.33 16.01
C ASP A 202 12.81 13.28 15.77
N GLU A 203 12.59 14.33 14.98
CA GLU A 203 13.54 15.43 14.79
C GLU A 203 13.51 16.38 15.99
N LEU A 204 12.32 16.69 16.52
CA LEU A 204 12.16 17.45 17.76
C LEU A 204 12.87 16.76 18.94
N ARG A 205 12.86 15.42 18.99
CA ARG A 205 13.55 14.64 20.02
C ARG A 205 15.08 14.74 19.90
N LYS A 206 15.63 14.91 18.70
CA LYS A 206 17.07 15.13 18.47
C LYS A 206 17.51 16.56 18.82
N VAL A 207 16.59 17.51 18.80
CA VAL A 207 16.85 18.94 19.10
C VAL A 207 16.56 19.28 20.57
N ALA A 208 16.06 18.31 21.37
CA ALA A 208 15.76 18.55 22.78
C ALA A 208 17.00 19.11 23.51
N PRO A 209 16.89 20.30 24.14
CA PRO A 209 18.03 20.94 24.76
C PRO A 209 18.61 20.05 25.85
N CYS A 210 19.94 19.99 25.87
CA CYS A 210 20.72 19.35 26.93
C CYS A 210 20.17 19.82 28.29
N ARG A 211 19.81 18.88 29.18
CA ARG A 211 19.43 19.23 30.55
C ARG A 211 20.54 20.10 31.16
N PRO A 212 20.22 21.20 31.86
CA PRO A 212 21.22 22.02 32.53
C PRO A 212 22.03 21.12 33.48
N GLY A 213 23.34 21.02 33.26
CA GLY A 213 24.27 20.24 34.09
C GLY A 213 24.93 19.01 33.46
N ARG A 214 24.72 18.72 32.16
CA ARG A 214 25.32 17.53 31.52
C ARG A 214 25.92 17.72 30.12
N CYS A 215 26.45 18.91 29.84
CA CYS A 215 27.11 19.22 28.57
C CYS A 215 28.57 19.66 28.81
N HIS A 216 29.46 18.70 29.10
CA HIS A 216 30.90 18.90 28.93
C HIS A 216 31.31 18.33 27.56
N GLY A 217 31.62 19.23 26.64
CA GLY A 217 32.39 18.93 25.43
C GLY A 217 31.60 18.39 24.24
N GLN A 218 30.88 19.26 23.52
CA GLN A 218 30.75 19.12 22.07
C GLN A 218 30.70 20.51 21.39
N PRO A 219 31.28 20.66 20.19
CA PRO A 219 31.40 21.95 19.54
C PRO A 219 30.04 22.42 19.00
N SER A 220 29.73 23.69 19.22
CA SER A 220 28.59 24.38 18.64
C SER A 220 28.65 24.30 17.11
N LEU A 221 27.64 23.69 16.49
CA LEU A 221 27.51 23.70 15.04
C LEU A 221 27.13 25.13 14.58
N PRO A 222 27.85 25.70 13.60
CA PRO A 222 27.53 27.04 13.11
C PRO A 222 26.19 27.06 12.36
N PRO A 223 25.47 28.21 12.39
CA PRO A 223 24.13 28.38 11.82
C PRO A 223 24.02 28.13 10.30
N SER A 224 25.15 27.96 9.59
CA SER A 224 25.20 27.59 8.17
C SER A 224 24.79 26.12 7.90
N VAL A 225 24.86 25.24 8.91
CA VAL A 225 24.51 23.81 8.74
C VAL A 225 23.00 23.58 8.78
N LEU A 226 22.23 24.45 9.45
CA LEU A 226 20.76 24.36 9.54
C LEU A 226 20.03 24.68 8.22
N ARG A 227 20.66 25.42 7.29
CA ARG A 227 20.05 25.74 5.98
C ARG A 227 20.51 24.83 4.83
N SER A 228 21.62 24.11 5.01
CA SER A 228 22.25 23.30 3.95
C SER A 228 21.64 21.90 3.80
N THR A 229 21.22 21.29 4.91
CA THR A 229 20.67 19.92 4.91
C THR A 229 19.26 19.83 4.30
N ALA A 230 18.50 20.94 4.29
CA ALA A 230 17.18 20.99 3.67
C ALA A 230 17.23 21.04 2.12
N ARG A 231 18.27 21.64 1.52
CA ARG A 231 18.37 21.76 0.05
C ARG A 231 19.18 20.66 -0.64
N SER A 232 20.13 20.01 0.05
CA SER A 232 21.00 19.01 -0.61
C SER A 232 20.40 17.60 -0.69
N SER A 233 19.35 17.30 0.10
CA SER A 233 18.62 16.03 0.04
C SER A 233 17.70 15.93 -1.20
N TRP A 234 17.23 17.07 -1.72
CA TRP A 234 16.28 17.10 -2.83
C TRP A 234 16.86 16.65 -4.18
N LYS A 235 18.17 16.77 -4.42
CA LYS A 235 18.77 16.33 -5.71
C LYS A 235 18.97 14.81 -5.83
N ARG A 236 18.69 14.04 -4.78
CA ARG A 236 18.81 12.56 -4.80
C ARG A 236 17.48 11.83 -4.70
N ALA A 237 16.36 12.54 -4.60
CA ALA A 237 15.03 11.95 -4.38
C ALA A 237 13.96 12.43 -5.37
N ALA A 238 14.36 13.11 -6.45
CA ALA A 238 13.51 13.52 -7.56
C ALA A 238 14.11 13.07 -8.89
#